data_AF-A0A353C6H8-F1
#
_entry.id   AF-A0A353C6H8-F1
#
_cell.length_a   1.000
_cell.length_b   1.000
_cell.length_c   1.000
_cell.angle_alpha   90.00
_cell.angle_beta   90.00
_cell.angle_gamma   90.00
#
_symmetry.space_group_name_H-M   'P 1'
#
loop_
_entity.id
_entity.type
_entity.pdbx_description
1 polymer ?
#
loop_
_entity_poly.entity_id
_entity_poly.type
_entity_poly.pdbx_seq_one_letter_code
_entity_poly.pdbx_strand_id
1 'polypeptide(L)'
;MLNTNDLKVRLPKLVLASGSPRRSEILASVGWEFEKAVPDIDENVLEGESAELYVERLALAKAQVIADKMPDSIVLGSDTTVVVNGRIIGKPIDLADARKMIASLSGIWHEVLTGVAVVGPGKIRTGLQRTHVKFAVMSDEEIDFLTQIGDPLDKAGAYAV
;
A
#
# COMPACT_ATOMS: atom_id res chain seq x y z
N MET A 1 -18.60 -30.71 -34.08
CA MET A 1 -19.12 -29.65 -33.18
C MET A 1 -17.95 -29.20 -32.31
N LEU A 2 -17.54 -27.93 -32.41
CA LEU A 2 -16.54 -27.37 -31.50
C LEU A 2 -17.18 -27.28 -30.11
N ASN A 3 -16.54 -27.89 -29.12
CA ASN A 3 -16.98 -27.85 -27.73
C ASN A 3 -16.84 -26.41 -27.23
N THR A 4 -17.93 -25.77 -26.82
CA THR A 4 -17.92 -24.38 -26.33
C THR A 4 -17.09 -24.21 -25.06
N ASN A 5 -16.70 -25.30 -24.39
CA ASN A 5 -15.75 -25.27 -23.28
C ASN A 5 -14.29 -24.97 -23.70
N ASP A 6 -13.93 -25.15 -24.97
CA ASP A 6 -12.58 -24.88 -25.49
C ASP A 6 -12.37 -23.41 -25.91
N LEU A 7 -13.43 -22.58 -25.86
CA LEU A 7 -13.40 -21.15 -26.21
C LEU A 7 -13.31 -20.22 -24.99
N LYS A 8 -13.07 -20.76 -23.78
CA LYS A 8 -12.83 -19.93 -22.60
C LYS A 8 -11.43 -19.33 -22.69
N VAL A 9 -11.36 -18.01 -22.90
CA VAL A 9 -10.13 -17.24 -22.62
C VAL A 9 -9.79 -17.47 -21.15
N ARG A 10 -8.76 -18.28 -20.89
CA ARG A 10 -8.21 -18.45 -19.55
C ARG A 10 -7.36 -17.23 -19.27
N LEU A 11 -7.87 -16.34 -18.42
CA LEU A 11 -7.06 -15.27 -17.88
C LEU A 11 -6.01 -15.88 -16.95
N PRO A 12 -4.77 -15.36 -16.93
CA PRO A 12 -3.79 -15.72 -15.92
C PRO A 12 -4.38 -15.53 -14.52
N LYS A 13 -3.93 -16.34 -13.56
CA LYS A 13 -4.30 -16.16 -12.16
C LYS A 13 -3.83 -14.79 -11.68
N LEU A 14 -4.67 -14.10 -10.91
CA LEU A 14 -4.29 -12.87 -10.22
C LEU A 14 -3.80 -13.21 -8.81
N VAL A 15 -2.64 -12.67 -8.43
CA VAL A 15 -2.05 -12.82 -7.10
C VAL A 15 -1.84 -11.44 -6.50
N LEU A 16 -2.38 -11.21 -5.31
CA LEU A 16 -2.11 -10.01 -4.52
C LEU A 16 -0.88 -10.26 -3.65
N ALA A 17 0.24 -9.63 -4.00
CA ALA A 17 1.48 -9.63 -3.23
C ALA A 17 1.41 -8.63 -2.06
N SER A 18 0.54 -8.91 -1.08
CA SER A 18 0.38 -8.06 0.10
C SER A 18 -0.11 -8.81 1.32
N GLY A 19 0.44 -8.44 2.49
CA GLY A 19 -0.11 -8.82 3.80
C GLY A 19 -1.24 -7.92 4.30
N SER A 20 -1.56 -6.82 3.60
CA SER A 20 -2.56 -5.84 4.06
C SER A 20 -4.01 -6.36 3.89
N PRO A 21 -4.82 -6.39 4.96
CA PRO A 21 -6.25 -6.71 4.87
C PRO A 21 -7.01 -5.74 3.96
N ARG A 22 -6.77 -4.43 4.13
CA ARG A 22 -7.41 -3.36 3.38
C ARG A 22 -7.25 -3.49 1.86
N ARG A 23 -6.05 -3.87 1.38
CA ARG A 23 -5.81 -4.06 -0.06
C ARG A 23 -6.60 -5.25 -0.62
N SER A 24 -6.72 -6.31 0.18
CA SER A 24 -7.54 -7.47 -0.18
C SER A 24 -9.02 -7.09 -0.26
N GLU A 25 -9.51 -6.30 0.69
CA GLU A 25 -10.88 -5.80 0.71
C GLU A 25 -11.20 -4.89 -0.48
N ILE A 26 -10.30 -3.97 -0.85
CA ILE A 26 -10.46 -3.10 -2.03
C ILE A 26 -10.54 -3.94 -3.32
N LEU A 27 -9.66 -4.93 -3.47
CA LEU A 27 -9.61 -5.74 -4.68
C LEU A 27 -10.85 -6.65 -4.80
N ALA A 28 -11.30 -7.21 -3.67
CA ALA A 28 -12.51 -8.02 -3.60
C ALA A 28 -13.79 -7.20 -3.83
N SER A 29 -13.86 -5.96 -3.32
CA SER A 29 -15.06 -5.11 -3.44
C SER A 29 -15.38 -4.71 -4.89
N VAL A 30 -14.37 -4.72 -5.77
CA VAL A 30 -14.55 -4.49 -7.21
C VAL A 30 -14.69 -5.79 -8.02
N GLY A 31 -14.81 -6.94 -7.35
CA GLY A 31 -15.18 -8.23 -7.96
C GLY A 31 -14.03 -9.07 -8.52
N TRP A 32 -12.77 -8.77 -8.17
CA TRP A 32 -11.65 -9.63 -8.58
C TRP A 32 -11.52 -10.87 -7.70
N GLU A 33 -11.33 -12.01 -8.34
CA GLU A 33 -10.84 -13.23 -7.70
C GLU A 33 -9.31 -13.24 -7.74
N PHE A 34 -8.67 -13.51 -6.60
CA PHE A 34 -7.22 -13.52 -6.47
C PHE A 34 -6.74 -14.44 -5.36
N GLU A 35 -5.50 -14.91 -5.48
CA GLU A 35 -4.76 -15.57 -4.39
C GLU A 35 -3.93 -14.52 -3.63
N LYS A 36 -3.74 -14.68 -2.32
CA LYS A 36 -2.87 -13.80 -1.53
C LYS A 36 -1.50 -14.44 -1.35
N ALA A 37 -0.46 -13.66 -1.51
CA ALA A 37 0.90 -14.03 -1.14
C ALA A 37 1.53 -12.88 -0.36
N VAL A 38 2.11 -13.17 0.80
CA VAL A 38 2.82 -12.14 1.59
C VAL A 38 4.27 -12.11 1.12
N PRO A 39 4.74 -11.02 0.49
CA PRO A 39 6.13 -10.90 0.08
C PRO A 39 7.03 -10.71 1.30
N ASP A 40 8.21 -11.32 1.25
CA ASP A 40 9.28 -11.14 2.24
C ASP A 40 10.40 -10.36 1.55
N ILE A 41 10.49 -9.06 1.83
CA ILE A 41 11.45 -8.14 1.24
C ILE A 41 11.96 -7.15 2.29
N ASP A 42 13.12 -6.55 2.03
CA ASP A 42 13.60 -5.41 2.79
C ASP A 42 12.82 -4.13 2.40
N GLU A 43 12.11 -3.56 3.38
CA GLU A 43 11.28 -2.36 3.22
C GLU A 43 11.99 -1.07 3.68
N ASN A 44 13.29 -1.14 4.03
CA ASN A 44 14.05 0.03 4.42
C ASN A 44 14.15 1.06 3.28
N VAL A 45 14.12 2.34 3.64
CA VAL A 45 14.37 3.46 2.73
C VAL A 45 15.86 3.49 2.39
N LEU A 46 16.19 3.61 1.11
CA LEU A 46 17.59 3.71 0.68
C LEU A 46 18.15 5.13 0.87
N GLU A 47 19.47 5.25 1.00
CA GLU A 47 20.13 6.54 1.14
C GLU A 47 19.85 7.44 -0.09
N GLY A 48 19.31 8.64 0.16
CA GLY A 48 18.97 9.60 -0.89
C GLY A 48 17.71 9.26 -1.70
N GLU A 49 16.97 8.21 -1.32
CA GLU A 49 15.75 7.81 -2.01
C GLU A 49 14.58 8.76 -1.73
N SER A 50 13.93 9.25 -2.79
CA SER A 50 12.72 10.07 -2.65
C SER A 50 11.53 9.19 -2.26
N ALA A 51 10.50 9.79 -1.67
CA ALA A 51 9.31 9.05 -1.23
C ALA A 51 8.56 8.38 -2.40
N GLU A 52 8.57 9.00 -3.59
CA GLU A 52 8.03 8.43 -4.82
C GLU A 52 8.79 7.18 -5.24
N LEU A 53 10.12 7.29 -5.36
CA LEU A 53 10.98 6.18 -5.74
C LEU A 53 10.89 5.04 -4.73
N TYR A 54 10.81 5.37 -3.45
CA TYR A 54 10.62 4.41 -2.36
C TYR A 54 9.36 3.55 -2.56
N VAL A 55 8.17 4.17 -2.70
CA VAL A 55 6.93 3.40 -2.83
C VAL A 55 6.82 2.66 -4.17
N GLU A 56 7.35 3.22 -5.25
CA GLU A 56 7.40 2.52 -6.56
C GLU A 56 8.33 1.31 -6.51
N ARG A 57 9.53 1.46 -5.93
CA ARG A 57 10.49 0.37 -5.74
C ARG A 57 9.88 -0.74 -4.89
N LEU A 58 9.30 -0.40 -3.74
CA LEU A 58 8.69 -1.40 -2.86
C LEU A 58 7.50 -2.10 -3.51
N ALA A 59 6.62 -1.37 -4.20
CA ALA A 59 5.51 -1.98 -4.93
C ALA A 59 6.00 -3.00 -5.95
N LEU A 60 7.03 -2.64 -6.74
CA LEU A 60 7.63 -3.54 -7.72
C LEU A 60 8.34 -4.73 -7.07
N ALA A 61 9.15 -4.50 -6.05
CA ALA A 61 9.87 -5.57 -5.35
C ALA A 61 8.91 -6.60 -4.73
N LYS A 62 7.81 -6.13 -4.12
CA LYS A 62 6.73 -6.98 -3.58
C LYS A 62 6.11 -7.86 -4.67
N ALA A 63 5.80 -7.28 -5.83
CA ALA A 63 5.24 -8.05 -6.94
C ALA A 63 6.26 -9.04 -7.54
N GLN A 64 7.50 -8.61 -7.75
CA GLN A 64 8.52 -9.38 -8.45
C GLN A 64 8.92 -10.65 -7.69
N VAL A 65 9.14 -10.56 -6.37
CA VAL A 65 9.57 -11.73 -5.55
C VAL A 65 8.53 -12.87 -5.55
N ILE A 66 7.25 -12.53 -5.76
CA ILE A 66 6.18 -13.51 -5.89
C ILE A 66 6.05 -13.98 -7.35
N ALA A 67 6.17 -13.08 -8.33
CA ALA A 67 6.12 -13.43 -9.75
C ALA A 67 7.24 -14.40 -10.16
N ASP A 68 8.43 -14.27 -9.59
CA ASP A 68 9.56 -15.18 -9.83
C ASP A 68 9.24 -16.64 -9.40
N LYS A 69 8.32 -16.81 -8.44
CA LYS A 69 7.84 -18.12 -7.97
C LYS A 69 6.61 -18.60 -8.73
N MET A 70 5.96 -17.73 -9.51
CA MET A 70 4.68 -17.97 -10.19
C MET A 70 4.68 -17.37 -11.60
N PRO A 71 5.54 -17.85 -12.52
CA PRO A 71 5.84 -17.17 -13.80
C PRO A 71 4.65 -17.03 -14.75
N ASP A 72 3.61 -17.86 -14.59
CA ASP A 72 2.38 -17.82 -15.40
C ASP A 72 1.27 -16.96 -14.80
N SER A 73 1.51 -16.30 -13.66
CA SER A 73 0.52 -15.48 -12.95
C SER A 73 0.71 -13.98 -13.21
N ILE A 74 -0.37 -13.22 -13.01
CA ILE A 74 -0.32 -11.76 -12.88
C ILE A 74 -0.23 -11.45 -11.39
N VAL A 75 0.84 -10.77 -10.98
CA VAL A 75 1.07 -10.40 -9.58
C VAL A 75 0.93 -8.90 -9.40
N LEU A 76 0.05 -8.50 -8.50
CA LEU A 76 -0.18 -7.12 -8.08
C LEU A 76 0.52 -6.85 -6.75
N GLY A 77 1.50 -5.95 -6.77
CA GLY A 77 2.13 -5.38 -5.58
C GLY A 77 1.73 -3.93 -5.40
N SER A 78 1.79 -3.44 -4.16
CA SER A 78 1.63 -2.02 -3.87
C SER A 78 2.28 -1.66 -2.55
N ASP A 79 2.70 -0.41 -2.45
CA ASP A 79 3.22 0.18 -1.22
C ASP A 79 2.64 1.58 -1.01
N THR A 80 2.56 2.02 0.25
CA THR A 80 1.92 3.29 0.61
C THR A 80 2.70 3.96 1.73
N THR A 81 3.03 5.23 1.57
CA THR A 81 3.70 6.04 2.58
C THR A 81 3.06 7.40 2.75
N VAL A 82 3.26 8.00 3.93
CA VAL A 82 2.81 9.37 4.24
C VAL A 82 4.02 10.30 4.19
N VAL A 83 3.86 11.46 3.57
CA VAL A 83 4.91 12.47 3.45
C VAL A 83 4.41 13.79 4.04
N VAL A 84 5.17 14.31 5.01
CA VAL A 84 4.90 15.60 5.66
C VAL A 84 6.11 16.48 5.47
N ASN A 85 5.94 17.67 4.89
CA ASN A 85 7.03 18.62 4.61
C ASN A 85 8.23 17.96 3.87
N GLY A 86 7.93 17.08 2.89
CA GLY A 86 8.93 16.38 2.09
C GLY A 86 9.65 15.22 2.81
N ARG A 87 9.20 14.81 4.00
CA ARG A 87 9.78 13.69 4.76
C ARG A 87 8.81 12.53 4.87
N ILE A 88 9.31 11.33 4.62
CA ILE A 88 8.58 10.08 4.88
C ILE A 88 8.30 9.97 6.38
N ILE A 89 7.04 9.74 6.73
CA ILE A 89 6.60 9.44 8.09
C ILE A 89 6.33 7.94 8.15
N GLY A 90 7.08 7.26 9.00
CA GLY A 90 6.94 5.82 9.24
C GLY A 90 5.72 5.49 10.11
N LYS A 91 5.70 4.26 10.60
CA LYS A 91 4.74 3.80 11.62
C LYS A 91 5.17 4.32 13.00
N PRO A 92 4.24 4.68 13.88
CA PRO A 92 4.58 5.06 15.24
C PRO A 92 5.15 3.85 15.99
N ILE A 93 6.14 4.09 16.85
CA ILE A 93 6.74 3.01 17.65
C ILE A 93 5.87 2.60 18.85
N ASP A 94 5.02 3.50 19.32
CA ASP A 94 4.06 3.29 20.41
C ASP A 94 2.91 4.31 20.34
N LEU A 95 1.95 4.22 21.26
CA LEU A 95 0.79 5.12 21.29
C LEU A 95 1.16 6.58 21.61
N ALA A 96 2.24 6.82 22.34
CA ALA A 96 2.68 8.19 22.64
C ALA A 96 3.29 8.85 21.40
N ASP A 97 4.02 8.09 20.59
CA ASP A 97 4.52 8.50 19.29
C ASP A 97 3.37 8.71 18.30
N ALA A 98 2.38 7.81 18.28
CA ALA A 98 1.17 7.97 17.49
C ALA A 98 0.43 9.29 17.81
N ARG A 99 0.24 9.61 19.10
CA ARG A 99 -0.37 10.88 19.54
C ARG A 99 0.41 12.09 19.00
N LYS A 100 1.75 12.07 19.08
CA LYS A 100 2.61 13.13 18.56
C LYS A 100 2.48 13.27 17.04
N MET A 101 2.49 12.14 16.32
CA MET A 101 2.30 12.13 14.86
C MET A 101 0.95 12.75 14.49
N ILE A 102 -0.15 12.29 15.08
CA ILE A 102 -1.50 12.82 14.80
C ILE A 102 -1.60 14.31 15.14
N ALA A 103 -1.07 14.74 16.28
CA ALA A 103 -1.01 16.15 16.66
C ALA A 103 -0.24 16.99 15.63
N SER A 104 0.87 16.47 15.11
CA SER A 104 1.67 17.18 14.10
C SER A 104 0.97 17.31 12.74
N LEU A 105 -0.04 16.47 12.47
CA LEU A 105 -0.86 16.53 11.26
C LEU A 105 -2.05 17.49 11.40
N SER A 106 -2.44 17.89 12.62
CA SER A 106 -3.60 18.76 12.88
C SER A 106 -3.54 20.08 12.09
N GLY A 107 -4.54 20.33 11.24
CA GLY A 107 -4.61 21.51 10.36
C GLY A 107 -3.61 21.54 9.20
N ILE A 108 -2.74 20.52 9.07
CA ILE A 108 -1.65 20.46 8.10
C ILE A 108 -2.10 19.71 6.83
N TRP A 109 -1.56 20.16 5.69
CA TRP A 109 -1.59 19.40 4.45
C TRP A 109 -0.41 18.44 4.40
N HIS A 110 -0.68 17.20 4.04
CA HIS A 110 0.33 16.17 3.80
C HIS A 110 -0.05 15.34 2.58
N GLU A 111 0.90 14.54 2.13
CA GLU A 111 0.74 13.68 0.97
C GLU A 111 0.67 12.22 1.39
N VAL A 112 -0.19 11.46 0.72
CA VAL A 112 -0.20 10.00 0.74
C VAL A 112 0.21 9.54 -0.64
N LEU A 113 1.37 8.88 -0.71
CA LEU A 113 1.90 8.33 -1.95
C LEU A 113 1.63 6.82 -1.96
N THR A 114 1.08 6.31 -3.06
CA THR A 114 0.86 4.88 -3.27
C THR A 114 1.51 4.45 -4.57
N GLY A 115 2.50 3.57 -4.48
CA GLY A 115 3.06 2.85 -5.61
C GLY A 115 2.25 1.59 -5.89
N VAL A 116 2.02 1.27 -7.15
CA VAL A 116 1.42 0.01 -7.60
C VAL A 116 2.29 -0.61 -8.69
N ALA A 117 2.40 -1.92 -8.68
CA ALA A 117 3.13 -2.67 -9.70
C ALA A 117 2.36 -3.93 -10.10
N VAL A 118 2.28 -4.17 -11.40
CA VAL A 118 1.74 -5.39 -12.00
C VAL A 118 2.86 -6.09 -12.76
N VAL A 119 3.22 -7.28 -12.31
CA VAL A 119 4.22 -8.14 -12.95
C VAL A 119 3.49 -9.35 -13.51
N GLY A 120 3.57 -9.54 -14.82
CA GLY A 120 3.01 -10.72 -15.51
C GLY A 120 4.01 -11.29 -16.51
N PRO A 121 3.61 -12.32 -17.29
CA PRO A 121 4.49 -13.01 -18.21
C PRO A 121 5.10 -12.04 -19.25
N GLY A 122 6.40 -11.76 -19.11
CA GLY A 122 7.15 -10.88 -20.01
C GLY A 122 6.78 -9.39 -19.95
N LYS A 123 6.01 -8.94 -18.94
CA LYS A 123 5.53 -7.56 -18.87
C LYS A 123 5.46 -7.05 -17.43
N ILE A 124 6.06 -5.88 -17.22
CA ILE A 124 5.97 -5.12 -15.98
C ILE A 124 5.27 -3.80 -16.26
N ARG A 125 4.39 -3.37 -15.36
CA ARG A 125 3.77 -2.05 -15.34
C ARG A 125 3.79 -1.51 -13.93
N THR A 126 4.20 -0.26 -13.77
CA THR A 126 4.18 0.45 -12.49
C THR A 126 3.32 1.71 -12.61
N GLY A 127 2.88 2.22 -11.48
CA GLY A 127 2.20 3.50 -11.38
C GLY A 127 2.35 4.08 -9.98
N LEU A 128 2.28 5.41 -9.91
CA LEU A 128 2.33 6.16 -8.68
C LEU A 128 1.08 7.03 -8.57
N GLN A 129 0.43 7.01 -7.42
CA GLN A 129 -0.67 7.90 -7.10
C GLN A 129 -0.30 8.77 -5.90
N ARG A 130 -0.47 10.09 -6.07
CA ARG A 130 -0.32 11.09 -5.02
C ARG A 130 -1.69 11.62 -4.62
N THR A 131 -1.99 11.57 -3.32
CA THR A 131 -3.20 12.12 -2.75
C THR A 131 -2.83 13.17 -1.70
N HIS A 132 -3.40 14.37 -1.80
CA HIS A 132 -3.24 15.40 -0.77
C HIS A 132 -4.34 15.24 0.27
N VAL A 133 -3.96 15.19 1.53
CA VAL A 133 -4.89 15.08 2.67
C VAL A 133 -4.68 16.29 3.55
N LYS A 134 -5.78 16.91 3.98
CA LYS A 134 -5.78 17.96 4.99
C LYS A 134 -6.54 17.48 6.20
N PHE A 135 -5.89 17.47 7.35
CA PHE A 135 -6.62 17.27 8.60
C PHE A 135 -7.33 18.55 9.01
N ALA A 136 -8.47 18.39 9.67
CA ALA A 136 -9.06 19.48 10.42
C ALA A 136 -8.09 19.93 11.52
N VAL A 137 -8.28 21.15 12.02
CA VAL A 137 -7.68 21.53 13.30
C VAL A 137 -8.42 20.74 14.37
N MET A 138 -7.68 19.94 15.12
CA MET A 138 -8.20 19.04 16.15
C MET A 138 -7.88 19.53 17.55
N SER A 139 -8.78 19.26 18.51
CA SER A 139 -8.52 19.40 19.93
C SER A 139 -7.68 18.24 20.49
N ASP A 140 -7.17 18.39 21.71
CA ASP A 140 -6.40 17.34 22.38
C ASP A 140 -7.24 16.06 22.60
N GLU A 141 -8.54 16.23 22.87
CA GLU A 141 -9.49 15.13 23.05
C GLU A 141 -9.74 14.37 21.74
N GLU A 142 -9.83 15.06 20.61
CA GLU A 142 -9.97 14.42 19.29
C GLU A 142 -8.70 13.66 18.90
N ILE A 143 -7.53 14.21 19.21
CA ILE A 143 -6.24 13.53 19.01
C ILE A 143 -6.15 12.29 19.91
N ASP A 144 -6.58 12.37 21.16
CA ASP A 144 -6.61 11.22 22.07
C ASP A 144 -7.55 10.13 21.58
N PHE A 145 -8.73 10.53 21.10
CA PHE A 145 -9.70 9.62 20.51
C PHE A 145 -9.11 8.86 19.31
N LEU A 146 -8.50 9.56 18.36
CA LEU A 146 -7.86 8.94 17.20
C LEU A 146 -6.70 8.03 17.58
N THR A 147 -5.92 8.41 18.59
CA THR A 147 -4.80 7.59 19.09
C THR A 147 -5.29 6.26 19.67
N GLN A 148 -6.40 6.26 20.42
CA GLN A 148 -6.89 5.07 21.12
C GLN A 148 -7.74 4.16 20.21
N ILE A 149 -8.58 4.76 19.36
CA ILE A 149 -9.59 4.03 18.58
C ILE A 149 -9.15 3.81 17.13
N GLY A 150 -8.23 4.63 16.60
CA GLY A 150 -7.82 4.60 15.21
C GLY A 150 -6.86 3.47 14.82
N ASP A 151 -6.51 2.59 15.76
CA ASP A 151 -5.54 1.49 15.56
C ASP A 151 -4.24 1.96 14.87
N PRO A 152 -3.49 2.92 15.47
CA PRO A 152 -2.48 3.67 14.72
C PRO A 152 -1.18 2.91 14.44
N LEU A 153 -0.90 1.83 15.16
CA LEU A 153 0.45 1.27 15.28
C LEU A 153 0.96 0.59 14.01
N ASP A 154 0.08 0.07 13.17
CA ASP A 154 0.46 -0.57 11.91
C ASP A 154 0.38 0.37 10.69
N LYS A 155 0.09 1.67 10.91
CA LYS A 155 -0.20 2.66 9.86
C LYS A 155 0.86 3.76 9.81
N ALA A 156 1.39 4.02 8.62
CA ALA A 156 2.26 5.16 8.39
C ALA A 156 1.51 6.46 8.69
N GLY A 157 2.12 7.36 9.46
CA GLY A 157 1.46 8.59 9.93
C GLY A 157 0.40 8.40 11.01
N ALA A 158 0.23 7.18 11.56
CA ALA A 158 -0.65 6.86 12.69
C ALA A 158 -2.16 7.03 12.42
N TYR A 159 -2.62 7.01 11.17
CA TYR A 159 -4.06 7.11 10.85
C TYR A 159 -4.46 6.26 9.63
N ALA A 160 -5.77 6.05 9.50
CA ALA A 160 -6.40 5.50 8.30
C ALA A 160 -7.57 6.38 7.86
N VAL A 161 -7.89 6.30 6.57
CA VAL A 161 -9.07 6.88 5.90
C VAL A 161 -9.91 5.74 5.36
#